data_AF-A0A166A6H7-F1
#
_entry.id   AF-A0A166A6H7-F1
#
_cell.length_a   1.000
_cell.length_b   1.000
_cell.length_c   1.000
_cell.angle_alpha   90.00
_cell.angle_beta   90.00
_cell.angle_gamma   90.00
#
_symmetry.space_group_name_H-M   'P 1'
#
loop_
_entity.id
_entity.type
_entity.pdbx_description
1 polymer ?
#
loop_
_entity_poly.entity_id
_entity_poly.type
_entity_poly.pdbx_seq_one_letter_code
_entity_poly.pdbx_strand_id
1 'polypeptide(L)' 'LVILCGSSNTQLKVCLDAGKSRNTHQNCIFLYIVSLMSKHSLWITSLYVLSQDNLAHVPSRGLP' A
#
# COMPACT_ATOMS: atom_id res chain seq x y z
N LEU A 1 -1.30 -13.33 -9.85
CA LEU A 1 -0.69 -12.09 -10.42
C LEU A 1 0.01 -11.34 -9.30
N VAL A 2 1.24 -10.88 -9.50
CA VAL A 2 1.98 -10.08 -8.49
C VAL A 2 1.97 -8.61 -8.90
N ILE A 3 1.57 -7.74 -7.97
CA ILE A 3 1.52 -6.29 -8.13
C ILE A 3 2.60 -5.67 -7.24
N LEU A 4 3.46 -4.85 -7.84
CA LEU A 4 4.46 -4.06 -7.10
C LEU A 4 3.88 -2.68 -6.78
N CYS A 5 3.79 -2.34 -5.49
CA CYS A 5 3.33 -1.04 -5.02
C CYS A 5 4.48 -0.27 -4.38
N GLY A 6 4.89 0.84 -5.00
CA GLY A 6 5.80 1.81 -4.41
C GLY A 6 5.08 2.78 -3.47
N SER A 7 5.61 2.99 -2.28
CA SER A 7 5.12 4.02 -1.34
C SER A 7 6.26 4.77 -0.67
N SER A 8 6.10 6.09 -0.50
CA SER A 8 6.98 6.91 0.33
C SER A 8 6.55 6.98 1.80
N ASN A 9 5.50 6.25 2.18
CA ASN A 9 5.04 6.15 3.56
C ASN A 9 5.61 4.90 4.25
N THR A 10 6.58 5.11 5.13
CA THR A 10 7.25 4.04 5.88
C THR A 10 6.31 3.26 6.79
N GLN A 11 5.33 3.92 7.43
CA GLN A 11 4.34 3.23 8.27
C GLN A 11 3.47 2.27 7.45
N LEU A 12 3.07 2.69 6.25
CA LEU A 12 2.26 1.86 5.35
C LEU A 12 3.02 0.61 4.92
N LYS A 13 4.32 0.75 4.58
CA LYS A 13 5.20 -0.39 4.27
C LYS A 13 5.29 -1.36 5.45
N VAL A 14 5.56 -0.86 6.65
CA VAL A 14 5.66 -1.69 7.86
C VAL A 14 4.34 -2.44 8.13
N CYS A 15 3.19 -1.79 7.94
CA CYS A 15 1.89 -2.45 8.12
C CYS A 15 1.62 -3.53 7.07
N LEU A 16 2.01 -3.28 5.80
CA LEU A 16 1.90 -4.25 4.72
C LEU A 16 2.79 -5.47 4.98
N ASP A 17 4.05 -5.26 5.34
CA ASP A 17 5.00 -6.33 5.64
C ASP A 17 4.57 -7.14 6.88
N ALA A 18 4.01 -6.47 7.89
CA ALA A 18 3.49 -7.12 9.09
C ALA A 18 2.12 -7.80 8.91
N GLY A 19 1.43 -7.52 7.81
CA GLY A 19 0.08 -8.02 7.55
C GLY A 19 -1.01 -7.45 8.48
N LYS A 20 -0.76 -6.33 9.16
CA LYS A 20 -1.71 -5.69 10.09
C LYS A 20 -1.36 -4.24 10.41
N SER A 21 -2.36 -3.44 10.77
CA SER A 21 -2.19 -2.10 11.37
C SER A 21 -2.59 -2.10 12.85
N ARG A 22 -1.94 -1.24 13.65
CA ARG A 22 -2.30 -1.01 15.06
C ARG A 22 -3.57 -0.14 15.20
N ASN A 23 -3.90 0.64 14.17
CA ASN A 23 -5.11 1.46 14.16
C ASN A 23 -6.28 0.63 13.64
N THR A 24 -7.37 0.54 14.41
CA THR A 24 -8.54 -0.29 14.09
C THR A 24 -9.14 0.04 12.73
N HIS A 25 -9.28 1.33 12.39
CA HIS A 25 -9.85 1.76 11.13
C HIS A 25 -8.96 1.37 9.94
N GLN A 26 -7.65 1.62 10.07
CA GLN A 26 -6.69 1.21 9.04
C GLN A 26 -6.64 -0.31 8.87
N ASN A 27 -6.78 -1.06 9.96
CA ASN A 27 -6.79 -2.51 9.93
C ASN A 27 -8.04 -3.06 9.24
N CYS A 28 -9.21 -2.43 9.39
CA CYS A 28 -10.41 -2.80 8.63
C CYS A 28 -10.20 -2.61 7.11
N ILE A 29 -9.61 -1.49 6.70
CA ILE A 29 -9.26 -1.25 5.29
C ILE A 29 -8.28 -2.31 4.80
N PHE A 30 -7.27 -2.64 5.61
CA PHE A 30 -6.28 -3.67 5.28
C PHE A 30 -6.94 -5.05 5.07
N LEU A 31 -7.81 -5.48 5.98
CA LEU A 31 -8.54 -6.74 5.85
C LEU A 31 -9.43 -6.78 4.61
N TYR A 32 -10.05 -5.66 4.26
CA TYR A 32 -10.81 -5.55 3.01
C TYR A 32 -9.90 -5.75 1.78
N ILE A 33 -8.73 -5.11 1.73
CA ILE A 33 -7.75 -5.31 0.65
C ILE A 33 -7.32 -6.77 0.57
N VAL A 34 -6.99 -7.41 1.70
CA VAL A 34 -6.62 -8.83 1.75
C VAL A 34 -7.75 -9.72 1.24
N SER A 35 -9.01 -9.41 1.56
CA SER A 35 -10.16 -10.17 1.07
C SER A 35 -10.29 -10.10 -0.46
N LEU A 36 -10.04 -8.92 -1.06
CA LEU A 36 -10.03 -8.74 -2.51
C LEU A 36 -8.86 -9.49 -3.15
N MET A 37 -7.67 -9.41 -2.54
CA MET A 37 -6.50 -10.14 -3.03
C MET A 37 -6.74 -11.65 -3.06
N SER A 38 -7.31 -12.19 -1.99
CA SER A 38 -7.66 -13.61 -1.89
C SER A 38 -8.68 -14.01 -2.96
N LYS A 39 -9.77 -13.24 -3.09
CA LYS A 39 -10.83 -13.48 -4.09
C LYS A 39 -10.30 -13.51 -5.52
N HIS A 40 -9.32 -12.67 -5.83
CA HIS A 40 -8.78 -12.51 -7.18
C HIS A 40 -7.41 -13.19 -7.38
N SER A 41 -6.92 -13.98 -6.41
CA SER A 41 -5.60 -14.61 -6.45
C SER A 41 -4.46 -13.63 -6.80
N LEU A 42 -4.52 -12.45 -6.18
CA LEU A 42 -3.54 -11.38 -6.31
C LEU A 42 -2.55 -11.43 -5.16
N TRP A 43 -1.30 -11.06 -5.46
CA TRP A 43 -0.26 -10.82 -4.47
C TRP A 43 0.23 -9.39 -4.61
N ILE A 44 0.47 -8.71 -3.50
CA ILE A 44 1.02 -7.36 -3.48
C ILE A 44 2.38 -7.42 -2.78
N THR A 45 3.39 -6.84 -3.42
CA THR A 45 4.70 -6.63 -2.82
C THR A 45 4.93 -5.13 -2.70
N SER A 46 5.31 -4.68 -1.50
CA SER A 46 5.52 -3.26 -1.23
C SER A 46 6.99 -2.88 -1.33
N LEU A 47 7.28 -1.74 -1.96
CA LEU A 47 8.61 -1.14 -2.01
C LEU A 47 8.58 0.25 -1.39
N TYR A 48 9.56 0.57 -0.56
CA TYR A 48 9.76 1.96 -0.15
C TYR A 48 10.41 2.73 -1.30
N VAL A 49 9.87 3.91 -1.62
CA VAL A 49 10.42 4.83 -2.62
C VAL A 49 10.51 6.22 -1.99
N LEU A 50 11.54 6.99 -2.29
CA LEU A 50 11.61 8.38 -1.85
C LEU A 50 10.48 9.19 -2.51
N SER A 51 9.95 10.19 -1.81
CA SER A 51 8.83 11.01 -2.32
C SER A 51 9.15 11.71 -3.65
N GLN A 52 10.42 12.08 -3.86
CA GLN A 52 10.89 12.69 -5.11
C GLN A 52 10.88 11.71 -6.31
N ASP A 53 11.03 10.42 -6.03
CA ASP A 53 11.07 9.35 -7.05
C ASP A 53 9.70 8.68 -7.21
N ASN A 54 8.72 9.05 -6.38
CA ASN A 54 7.37 8.53 -6.44
C ASN A 54 6.57 9.28 -7.51
N LEU A 55 6.39 8.65 -8.68
CA LEU A 55 5.60 9.18 -9.79
C LEU A 55 4.15 9.52 -9.41
N ALA A 56 3.61 8.90 -8.37
CA ALA A 56 2.27 9.22 -7.87
C ALA A 56 2.23 10.46 -6.96
N HIS A 57 3.38 11.01 -6.54
CA HIS A 57 3.45 12.07 -5.55
C HIS A 57 2.88 13.40 -6.03
N VAL A 58 3.23 13.84 -7.24
CA VAL A 58 2.70 15.06 -7.87
C VAL A 58 1.20 14.90 -8.22
N PRO A 59 0.78 13.87 -8.98
CA PRO A 59 -0.63 13.74 -9.37
C PRO A 59 -1.58 13.49 -8.18
N SER A 60 -1.14 12.79 -7.12
CA SER A 60 -1.97 12.59 -5.92
C SER A 60 -2.29 13.88 -5.15
N ARG A 61 -1.54 14.95 -5.41
CA ARG A 61 -1.78 16.28 -4.83
C ARG A 61 -2.60 17.19 -5.75
N GLY A 62 -3.02 16.70 -6.92
CA GLY A 62 -3.70 17.51 -7.94
C GLY A 62 -2.79 18.57 -8.55
N LEU A 63 -1.47 18.38 -8.46
CA LEU A 63 -0.49 19.25 -9.09
C LEU A 63 -0.20 18.75 -10.52
N PRO A 64 -0.03 19.67 -11.48
CA PRO A 64 0.33 19.31 -12.86
C PRO A 64 1.70 18.65 -12.94
#